data_AF-A0AAI8GNL9-F1
#
_entry.id   AF-A0AAI8GNL9-F1
#
_cell.length_a   1.000
_cell.length_b   1.000
_cell.length_c   1.000
_cell.angle_alpha   90.00
_cell.angle_beta   90.00
_cell.angle_gamma   90.00
#
_symmetry.space_group_name_H-M   'P 1'
#
loop_
_entity.id
_entity.type
_entity.pdbx_description
1 polymer ?
#
loop_
_entity_poly.entity_id
_entity_poly.type
_entity_poly.pdbx_seq_one_letter_code
_entity_poly.pdbx_strand_id
1 'polypeptide(L)'
;MSIEEHRAKAMKAIVSTTTWAACWPLWKKEILLRTDGLTNAARIYHLGSQLREIFFKTTTGARTQSAVSGAGMAWECLVCWYLNLVLSGTRGVAMRQSRQLVPTCLLDATTMTYGSYQTNTESDLCVIVYPAGFPYPGAGRGYKAALDVAVAKAFGDIELGIVQCKANWNDNAQIPMLWDMVYRASFDKGTNIKLGRNGYSVKHLKAFTYSFVTTPTQKSAFKSTSMPVKRTNNLSGGNFWGQPTSSGVALSVSEIFVRNFGSAFDSDVVTSIEKAIVVKNGLFAGVGP
;
A
#
# COMPACT_ATOMS: atom_id res chain seq x y z
N MET A 1 -14.71 -7.44 17.73
CA MET A 1 -13.31 -7.87 17.49
C MET A 1 -12.79 -7.06 16.32
N SER A 2 -11.59 -6.52 16.38
CA SER A 2 -11.25 -5.30 15.64
C SER A 2 -10.56 -5.55 14.30
N ILE A 3 -10.60 -4.52 13.46
CA ILE A 3 -9.75 -4.35 12.27
C ILE A 3 -8.26 -4.66 12.51
N GLU A 4 -7.79 -4.48 13.75
CA GLU A 4 -6.41 -4.78 14.17
C GLU A 4 -6.04 -6.25 13.97
N GLU A 5 -6.99 -7.19 14.02
CA GLU A 5 -6.72 -8.59 13.71
C GLU A 5 -6.35 -8.76 12.22
N HIS A 6 -7.01 -8.04 11.31
CA HIS A 6 -6.66 -8.06 9.88
C HIS A 6 -5.26 -7.47 9.67
N ARG A 7 -5.01 -6.31 10.31
CA ARG A 7 -3.74 -5.62 10.24
C ARG A 7 -2.60 -6.47 10.80
N ALA A 8 -2.81 -7.15 11.92
CA ALA A 8 -1.84 -8.08 12.50
C ALA A 8 -1.50 -9.22 11.54
N LYS A 9 -2.49 -9.79 10.83
CA LYS A 9 -2.25 -10.81 9.80
C LYS A 9 -1.47 -10.26 8.61
N ALA A 10 -1.82 -9.06 8.14
CA ALA A 10 -1.09 -8.38 7.08
C ALA A 10 0.38 -8.12 7.47
N MET A 11 0.61 -7.63 8.69
CA MET A 11 1.95 -7.39 9.21
C MET A 11 2.74 -8.68 9.42
N LYS A 12 2.12 -9.75 9.91
CA LYS A 12 2.77 -11.05 10.06
C LYS A 12 3.33 -11.56 8.74
N ALA A 13 2.60 -11.39 7.64
CA ALA A 13 3.05 -11.81 6.31
C ALA A 13 4.29 -11.04 5.81
N ILE A 14 4.47 -9.80 6.24
CA ILE A 14 5.66 -8.99 5.93
C ILE A 14 6.83 -9.41 6.81
N VAL A 15 6.59 -9.49 8.12
CA VAL A 15 7.61 -9.82 9.12
C VAL A 15 8.19 -11.22 8.92
N SER A 16 7.39 -12.16 8.37
CA SER A 16 7.85 -13.51 8.05
C SER A 16 8.78 -13.61 6.83
N THR A 17 9.00 -12.52 6.09
CA THR A 17 9.90 -12.56 4.93
C THR A 17 11.36 -12.50 5.39
N THR A 18 12.23 -13.29 4.75
CA THR A 18 13.68 -13.28 5.03
C THR A 18 14.30 -11.91 4.75
N THR A 19 13.82 -11.22 3.72
CA THR A 19 14.24 -9.86 3.37
C THR A 19 13.94 -8.87 4.50
N TRP A 20 12.72 -8.90 5.07
CA TRP A 20 12.38 -8.05 6.20
C TRP A 20 13.27 -8.33 7.41
N ALA A 21 13.44 -9.60 7.77
CA ALA A 21 14.25 -10.00 8.92
C ALA A 21 15.71 -9.49 8.82
N ALA A 22 16.28 -9.49 7.62
CA ALA A 22 17.63 -8.98 7.37
C ALA A 22 17.71 -7.44 7.45
N CYS A 23 16.71 -6.73 6.92
CA CYS A 23 16.73 -5.26 6.83
C CYS A 23 16.27 -4.55 8.12
N TRP A 24 15.32 -5.15 8.84
CA TRP A 24 14.63 -4.54 9.97
C TRP A 24 15.54 -4.05 11.11
N PRO A 25 16.61 -4.75 11.52
CA PRO A 25 17.49 -4.28 12.60
C PRO A 25 18.12 -2.90 12.33
N LEU A 26 18.41 -2.59 11.07
CA LEU A 26 18.96 -1.30 10.67
C LEU A 26 17.86 -0.25 10.51
N TRP A 27 16.76 -0.60 9.84
CA TRP A 27 15.62 0.31 9.68
C TRP A 27 15.00 0.72 11.00
N LYS A 28 14.81 -0.21 11.93
CA LYS A 28 14.23 0.05 13.26
C LYS A 28 15.00 1.14 14.00
N LYS A 29 16.34 1.09 14.00
CA LYS A 29 17.18 2.11 14.66
C LYS A 29 16.94 3.50 14.06
N GLU A 30 16.95 3.59 12.74
CA GLU A 30 16.75 4.85 12.02
C GLU A 30 15.32 5.40 12.21
N ILE A 31 14.32 4.54 12.17
CA ILE A 31 12.92 4.87 12.39
C ILE A 31 12.72 5.43 13.80
N LEU A 32 13.22 4.72 14.83
CA LEU A 32 13.08 5.16 16.22
C LEU A 32 13.76 6.52 16.44
N LEU A 33 14.94 6.73 15.86
CA LEU A 33 15.61 8.03 15.93
C LEU A 33 14.76 9.16 15.30
N ARG A 34 14.21 8.93 14.11
CA ARG A 34 13.44 9.94 13.36
C ARG A 34 12.07 10.22 13.95
N THR A 35 11.49 9.26 14.66
CA THR A 35 10.11 9.33 15.20
C THR A 35 10.04 9.58 16.69
N ASP A 36 11.19 9.83 17.34
CA ASP A 36 11.29 9.96 18.79
C ASP A 36 10.76 8.71 19.51
N GLY A 37 11.27 7.54 19.13
CA GLY A 37 10.81 6.26 19.67
C GLY A 37 9.36 5.91 19.32
N LEU A 38 8.84 6.38 18.18
CA LEU A 38 7.44 6.26 17.78
C LEU A 38 6.45 6.96 18.74
N THR A 39 6.88 8.03 19.41
CA THR A 39 6.01 8.81 20.32
C THR A 39 5.52 10.12 19.71
N ASN A 40 6.16 10.62 18.64
CA ASN A 40 5.79 11.88 18.01
C ASN A 40 5.00 11.66 16.71
N ALA A 41 3.70 11.94 16.75
CA ALA A 41 2.78 11.70 15.65
C ALA A 41 3.12 12.48 14.37
N ALA A 42 3.52 13.75 14.47
CA ALA A 42 3.91 14.55 13.32
C ALA A 42 5.17 13.96 12.65
N ARG A 43 6.17 13.54 13.44
CA ARG A 43 7.37 12.87 12.92
C ARG A 43 7.04 11.52 12.28
N ILE A 44 6.12 10.75 12.85
CA ILE A 44 5.62 9.50 12.25
C ILE A 44 4.95 9.78 10.90
N TYR A 45 4.07 10.78 10.82
CA TYR A 45 3.45 11.17 9.57
C TYR A 45 4.51 11.58 8.52
N HIS A 46 5.47 12.42 8.88
CA HIS A 46 6.52 12.89 7.97
C HIS A 46 7.59 11.83 7.63
N LEU A 47 7.63 10.70 8.32
CA LEU A 47 8.54 9.58 8.03
C LEU A 47 8.42 9.09 6.58
N GLY A 48 7.23 9.24 5.96
CA GLY A 48 7.00 8.96 4.55
C GLY A 48 8.00 9.66 3.62
N SER A 49 8.32 10.91 3.92
CA SER A 49 9.28 11.73 3.17
C SER A 49 10.73 11.28 3.35
N GLN A 50 10.99 10.32 4.23
CA GLN A 50 12.33 9.86 4.62
C GLN A 50 12.53 8.35 4.39
N LEU A 51 11.51 7.64 3.87
CA LEU A 51 11.60 6.19 3.66
C LEU A 51 12.74 5.80 2.72
N ARG A 52 13.09 6.64 1.74
CA ARG A 52 14.23 6.40 0.85
C ARG A 52 15.53 6.30 1.65
N GLU A 53 15.76 7.23 2.59
CA GLU A 53 16.98 7.26 3.39
C GLU A 53 17.08 6.04 4.30
N ILE A 54 15.96 5.62 4.89
CA ILE A 54 15.85 4.41 5.70
C ILE A 54 16.16 3.18 4.84
N PHE A 55 15.51 3.06 3.69
CA PHE A 55 15.72 1.96 2.74
C PHE A 55 17.18 1.82 2.33
N PHE A 56 17.88 2.95 2.10
CA PHE A 56 19.28 2.95 1.69
C PHE A 56 20.27 2.48 2.75
N LYS A 57 19.89 2.38 4.03
CA LYS A 57 20.75 1.83 5.09
C LYS A 57 21.10 0.36 4.86
N THR A 58 20.32 -0.35 4.04
CA THR A 58 20.49 -1.79 3.78
C THR A 58 20.90 -2.12 2.34
N THR A 59 21.04 -1.12 1.44
CA THR A 59 21.29 -1.34 0.01
C THR A 59 22.64 -0.81 -0.49
N THR A 60 23.69 -0.90 0.33
CA THR A 60 25.03 -0.36 0.01
C THR A 60 25.98 -1.34 -0.73
N GLY A 61 25.48 -2.49 -1.24
CA GLY A 61 26.29 -3.54 -1.90
C GLY A 61 26.19 -3.62 -3.43
N ALA A 62 27.14 -4.32 -4.05
CA ALA A 62 27.26 -4.52 -5.51
C ALA A 62 25.99 -5.15 -6.14
N ARG A 63 25.60 -4.63 -7.31
CA ARG A 63 24.37 -5.00 -8.04
C ARG A 63 24.48 -6.39 -8.68
N THR A 64 24.00 -7.42 -7.99
CA THR A 64 23.66 -8.72 -8.61
C THR A 64 22.17 -8.77 -8.93
N GLN A 65 21.75 -9.64 -9.87
CA GLN A 65 20.34 -9.78 -10.25
C GLN A 65 19.44 -10.19 -9.06
N SER A 66 19.97 -10.99 -8.13
CA SER A 66 19.28 -11.35 -6.87
C SER A 66 19.15 -10.18 -5.90
N ALA A 67 20.07 -9.21 -5.94
CA ALA A 67 19.96 -7.97 -5.16
C ALA A 67 18.84 -7.07 -5.67
N VAL A 68 18.50 -7.11 -6.97
CA VAL A 68 17.41 -6.31 -7.56
C VAL A 68 16.04 -6.81 -7.12
N SER A 69 15.80 -8.13 -7.13
CA SER A 69 14.54 -8.71 -6.65
C SER A 69 14.36 -8.55 -5.14
N GLY A 70 15.44 -8.72 -4.37
CA GLY A 70 15.46 -8.44 -2.93
C GLY A 70 15.15 -6.97 -2.59
N ALA A 71 15.66 -6.02 -3.37
CA ALA A 71 15.38 -4.60 -3.19
C ALA A 71 13.91 -4.24 -3.44
N GLY A 72 13.26 -4.86 -4.44
CA GLY A 72 11.82 -4.68 -4.69
C GLY A 72 10.97 -5.15 -3.51
N MET A 73 11.20 -6.38 -3.05
CA MET A 73 10.52 -6.96 -1.87
C MET A 73 10.75 -6.12 -0.61
N ALA A 74 11.98 -5.68 -0.37
CA ALA A 74 12.33 -4.83 0.76
C ALA A 74 11.55 -3.51 0.74
N TRP A 75 11.46 -2.87 -0.42
CA TRP A 75 10.74 -1.60 -0.58
C TRP A 75 9.24 -1.78 -0.36
N GLU A 76 8.64 -2.80 -0.98
CA GLU A 76 7.23 -3.17 -0.79
C GLU A 76 6.91 -3.37 0.70
N CYS A 77 7.75 -4.14 1.40
CA CYS A 77 7.56 -4.41 2.83
C CYS A 77 7.67 -3.14 3.68
N LEU A 78 8.65 -2.27 3.40
CA LEU A 78 8.84 -1.01 4.12
C LEU A 78 7.65 -0.05 3.91
N VAL A 79 7.17 0.09 2.68
CA VAL A 79 5.99 0.90 2.36
C VAL A 79 4.76 0.35 3.07
N CYS A 80 4.52 -0.97 3.00
CA CYS A 80 3.34 -1.57 3.62
C CYS A 80 3.36 -1.46 5.16
N TRP A 81 4.53 -1.60 5.78
CA TRP A 81 4.71 -1.33 7.22
C TRP A 81 4.36 0.13 7.55
N TYR A 82 4.89 1.09 6.79
CA TYR A 82 4.63 2.52 7.03
C TYR A 82 3.14 2.87 6.87
N LEU A 83 2.49 2.35 5.83
CA LEU A 83 1.05 2.53 5.64
C LEU A 83 0.25 2.01 6.83
N ASN A 84 0.55 0.81 7.33
CA ASN A 84 -0.13 0.26 8.51
C ASN A 84 0.23 0.96 9.82
N LEU A 85 1.43 1.53 9.95
CA LEU A 85 1.80 2.33 11.11
C LEU A 85 0.88 3.56 11.20
N VAL A 86 0.73 4.32 10.12
CA VAL A 86 -0.14 5.51 10.09
C VAL A 86 -1.62 5.14 10.15
N LEU A 87 -2.02 4.03 9.53
CA LEU A 87 -3.41 3.54 9.57
C LEU A 87 -3.77 2.81 10.86
N SER A 88 -2.88 2.70 11.85
CA SER A 88 -3.18 2.02 13.12
C SER A 88 -4.34 2.72 13.84
N GLY A 89 -5.31 1.93 14.32
CA GLY A 89 -6.53 2.47 14.94
C GLY A 89 -7.54 3.12 13.99
N THR A 90 -7.31 3.07 12.67
CA THR A 90 -8.24 3.58 11.66
C THR A 90 -9.04 2.45 11.02
N ARG A 91 -9.95 2.78 10.09
CA ARG A 91 -10.68 1.81 9.26
C ARG A 91 -9.90 1.31 8.03
N GLY A 92 -8.64 1.71 7.87
CA GLY A 92 -7.78 1.30 6.76
C GLY A 92 -6.79 0.19 7.12
N VAL A 93 -6.58 -0.77 6.22
CA VAL A 93 -5.53 -1.79 6.36
C VAL A 93 -4.79 -1.94 5.04
N ALA A 94 -3.46 -1.82 5.09
CA ALA A 94 -2.58 -2.13 3.97
C ALA A 94 -2.09 -3.58 4.06
N MET A 95 -1.96 -4.27 2.93
CA MET A 95 -1.45 -5.65 2.89
C MET A 95 -0.84 -5.96 1.53
N ARG A 96 0.02 -6.97 1.50
CA ARG A 96 0.51 -7.53 0.24
C ARG A 96 -0.64 -8.16 -0.54
N GLN A 97 -0.62 -8.08 -1.87
CA GLN A 97 -1.64 -8.72 -2.69
C GLN A 97 -1.48 -10.25 -2.62
N SER A 98 -2.25 -10.88 -1.73
CA SER A 98 -2.19 -12.33 -1.49
C SER A 98 -3.60 -12.90 -1.31
N ARG A 99 -3.85 -14.08 -1.90
CA ARG A 99 -5.10 -14.84 -1.72
C ARG A 99 -5.41 -15.18 -0.26
N GLN A 100 -4.36 -15.24 0.58
CA GLN A 100 -4.51 -15.53 2.01
C GLN A 100 -4.96 -14.30 2.83
N LEU A 101 -4.69 -13.09 2.35
CA LEU A 101 -4.90 -11.84 3.09
C LEU A 101 -6.05 -11.01 2.54
N VAL A 102 -6.10 -10.86 1.21
CA VAL A 102 -7.06 -10.03 0.52
C VAL A 102 -8.39 -10.79 0.38
N PRO A 103 -9.53 -10.16 0.70
CA PRO A 103 -10.82 -10.75 0.47
C PRO A 103 -11.04 -11.20 -0.98
N THR A 104 -11.67 -12.36 -1.16
CA THR A 104 -11.76 -13.02 -2.47
C THR A 104 -12.52 -12.17 -3.50
N CYS A 105 -13.60 -11.52 -3.09
CA CYS A 105 -14.37 -10.62 -3.95
C CYS A 105 -13.55 -9.42 -4.46
N LEU A 106 -12.62 -8.89 -3.65
CA LEU A 106 -11.74 -7.80 -4.05
C LEU A 106 -10.67 -8.28 -5.03
N LEU A 107 -10.14 -9.49 -4.84
CA LEU A 107 -9.25 -10.12 -5.82
C LEU A 107 -9.97 -10.32 -7.15
N ASP A 108 -11.18 -10.88 -7.11
CA ASP A 108 -12.02 -11.11 -8.28
C ASP A 108 -12.33 -9.79 -9.01
N ALA A 109 -12.59 -8.71 -8.28
CA ALA A 109 -12.82 -7.38 -8.85
C ALA A 109 -11.59 -6.85 -9.63
N THR A 110 -10.38 -7.19 -9.17
CA THR A 110 -9.11 -6.77 -9.78
C THR A 110 -8.57 -7.73 -10.83
N THR A 111 -9.19 -8.90 -11.00
CA THR A 111 -8.74 -9.89 -11.99
C THR A 111 -9.05 -9.42 -13.40
N MET A 112 -8.05 -9.57 -14.27
CA MET A 112 -8.17 -9.34 -15.70
C MET A 112 -8.11 -10.65 -16.46
N THR A 113 -8.95 -10.80 -17.47
CA THR A 113 -8.98 -11.97 -18.35
C THR A 113 -8.81 -11.53 -19.79
N TYR A 114 -7.87 -12.16 -20.51
CA TYR A 114 -7.65 -12.00 -21.95
C TYR A 114 -7.82 -13.35 -22.62
N GLY A 115 -8.91 -13.55 -23.37
CA GLY A 115 -9.25 -14.86 -23.93
C GLY A 115 -9.41 -15.91 -22.83
N SER A 116 -8.57 -16.95 -22.85
CA SER A 116 -8.52 -18.00 -21.81
C SER A 116 -7.52 -17.72 -20.68
N TYR A 117 -6.69 -16.69 -20.79
CA TYR A 117 -5.65 -16.36 -19.81
C TYR A 117 -6.19 -15.39 -18.76
N GLN A 118 -6.11 -15.77 -17.50
CA GLN A 118 -6.39 -14.89 -16.37
C GLN A 118 -5.08 -14.38 -15.78
N THR A 119 -4.99 -13.07 -15.58
CA THR A 119 -3.94 -12.47 -14.76
C THR A 119 -4.58 -11.56 -13.72
N ASN A 120 -4.00 -11.56 -12.53
CA ASN A 120 -4.17 -10.41 -11.66
C ASN A 120 -3.13 -9.37 -12.05
N THR A 121 -3.36 -8.15 -11.63
CA THR A 121 -2.40 -7.08 -11.78
C THR A 121 -1.10 -7.45 -11.06
N GLU A 122 0.05 -6.97 -11.53
CA GLU A 122 1.33 -7.13 -10.81
C GLU A 122 1.36 -6.29 -9.52
N SER A 123 0.23 -6.10 -8.86
CA SER A 123 0.11 -5.12 -7.78
C SER A 123 0.78 -5.62 -6.52
N ASP A 124 1.69 -4.82 -5.99
CA ASP A 124 2.46 -5.23 -4.83
C ASP A 124 1.58 -5.15 -3.57
N LEU A 125 0.88 -4.02 -3.38
CA LEU A 125 0.06 -3.77 -2.19
C LEU A 125 -1.40 -3.45 -2.51
N CYS A 126 -2.25 -3.78 -1.54
CA CYS A 126 -3.68 -3.51 -1.48
C CYS A 126 -3.98 -2.79 -0.16
N VAL A 127 -4.71 -1.69 -0.22
CA VAL A 127 -5.20 -0.94 0.93
C VAL A 127 -6.72 -0.97 0.90
N ILE A 128 -7.33 -1.49 1.96
CA ILE A 128 -8.78 -1.58 2.09
C ILE A 128 -9.22 -0.59 3.14
N VAL A 129 -10.16 0.30 2.81
CA VAL A 129 -10.88 1.10 3.79
C VAL A 129 -12.28 0.52 3.96
N TYR A 130 -12.56 0.06 5.17
CA TYR A 130 -13.85 -0.52 5.54
C TYR A 130 -14.86 0.57 5.89
N PRO A 131 -16.17 0.38 5.65
CA PRO A 131 -17.18 1.33 6.08
C PRO A 131 -17.24 1.46 7.61
N ALA A 132 -17.79 2.58 8.09
CA ALA A 132 -18.06 2.75 9.51
C ALA A 132 -19.01 1.65 10.02
N GLY A 133 -18.74 1.11 11.21
CA GLY A 133 -19.54 0.03 11.79
C GLY A 133 -19.39 -1.34 11.09
N PHE A 134 -18.37 -1.53 10.25
CA PHE A 134 -18.15 -2.82 9.58
C PHE A 134 -18.12 -4.00 10.57
N PRO A 135 -18.89 -5.08 10.32
CA PRO A 135 -19.04 -6.20 11.24
C PRO A 135 -17.83 -7.14 11.14
N TYR A 136 -16.71 -6.74 11.73
CA TYR A 136 -15.47 -7.52 11.72
C TYR A 136 -15.67 -8.92 12.36
N PRO A 137 -15.24 -9.99 11.69
CA PRO A 137 -15.30 -11.33 12.23
C PRO A 137 -14.50 -11.50 13.53
N GLY A 138 -14.90 -12.48 14.33
CA GLY A 138 -14.08 -13.01 15.41
C GLY A 138 -12.79 -13.66 14.89
N ALA A 139 -11.72 -13.57 15.66
CA ALA A 139 -10.41 -14.16 15.42
C ALA A 139 -10.50 -15.68 15.50
N GLY A 140 -9.54 -16.34 14.84
CA GLY A 140 -9.43 -17.80 14.83
C GLY A 140 -9.39 -18.42 13.43
N ARG A 141 -9.53 -19.75 13.38
CA ARG A 141 -9.32 -20.57 12.17
C ARG A 141 -10.30 -20.28 11.03
N GLY A 142 -11.45 -19.64 11.29
CA GLY A 142 -12.44 -19.24 10.28
C GLY A 142 -12.40 -17.77 9.85
N TYR A 143 -11.47 -16.97 10.38
CA TYR A 143 -11.47 -15.51 10.20
C TYR A 143 -11.52 -15.08 8.73
N LYS A 144 -10.71 -15.69 7.85
CA LYS A 144 -10.65 -15.29 6.42
C LYS A 144 -11.97 -15.56 5.70
N ALA A 145 -12.59 -16.72 5.92
CA ALA A 145 -13.86 -17.06 5.29
C ALA A 145 -14.99 -16.13 5.78
N ALA A 146 -15.03 -15.84 7.09
CA ALA A 146 -15.99 -14.90 7.64
C ALA A 146 -15.75 -13.46 7.14
N LEU A 147 -14.49 -13.06 6.96
CA LEU A 147 -14.13 -11.75 6.40
C LEU A 147 -14.56 -11.66 4.94
N ASP A 148 -14.36 -12.72 4.14
CA ASP A 148 -14.84 -12.77 2.75
C ASP A 148 -16.35 -12.54 2.67
N VAL A 149 -17.14 -13.19 3.54
CA VAL A 149 -18.59 -13.00 3.59
C VAL A 149 -18.96 -11.57 3.97
N ALA A 150 -18.31 -11.00 4.99
CA ALA A 150 -18.59 -9.64 5.44
C ALA A 150 -18.24 -8.59 4.37
N VAL A 151 -17.08 -8.74 3.70
CA VAL A 151 -16.64 -7.84 2.63
C VAL A 151 -17.51 -7.98 1.38
N ALA A 152 -17.93 -9.20 1.03
CA ALA A 152 -18.87 -9.39 -0.09
C ALA A 152 -20.21 -8.68 0.15
N LYS A 153 -20.75 -8.74 1.37
CA LYS A 153 -21.99 -8.04 1.74
C LYS A 153 -21.85 -6.52 1.70
N ALA A 154 -20.69 -6.00 2.08
CA ALA A 154 -20.40 -4.58 2.12
C ALA A 154 -19.66 -4.06 0.87
N PHE A 155 -19.57 -4.86 -0.22
CA PHE A 155 -18.66 -4.59 -1.34
C PHE A 155 -18.81 -3.17 -1.92
N GLY A 156 -20.05 -2.71 -2.07
CA GLY A 156 -20.37 -1.37 -2.57
C GLY A 156 -19.90 -0.21 -1.68
N ASP A 157 -19.63 -0.47 -0.41
CA ASP A 157 -19.20 0.52 0.57
C ASP A 157 -17.69 0.47 0.86
N ILE A 158 -16.98 -0.48 0.24
CA ILE A 158 -15.53 -0.63 0.39
C ILE A 158 -14.79 0.33 -0.54
N GLU A 159 -13.74 0.95 -0.01
CA GLU A 159 -12.77 1.67 -0.83
C GLU A 159 -11.50 0.81 -0.96
N LEU A 160 -10.99 0.68 -2.19
CA LEU A 160 -9.84 -0.14 -2.52
C LEU A 160 -8.75 0.71 -3.18
N GLY A 161 -7.59 0.78 -2.54
CA GLY A 161 -6.37 1.33 -3.11
C GLY A 161 -5.42 0.24 -3.54
N ILE A 162 -5.06 0.22 -4.80
CA ILE A 162 -3.95 -0.57 -5.31
C ILE A 162 -2.71 0.30 -5.30
N VAL A 163 -1.61 -0.21 -4.74
CA VAL A 163 -0.34 0.51 -4.64
C VAL A 163 0.77 -0.34 -5.25
N GLN A 164 1.27 0.11 -6.40
CA GLN A 164 2.41 -0.50 -7.07
C GLN A 164 3.71 0.09 -6.51
N CYS A 165 4.57 -0.76 -5.97
CA CYS A 165 5.85 -0.42 -5.39
C CYS A 165 7.00 -0.82 -6.33
N LYS A 166 7.85 0.12 -6.73
CA LYS A 166 9.07 -0.21 -7.50
C LYS A 166 10.29 0.46 -6.91
N ALA A 167 11.35 -0.32 -6.69
CA ALA A 167 12.65 0.16 -6.19
C ALA A 167 13.47 0.98 -7.23
N ASN A 168 12.94 1.16 -8.45
CA ASN A 168 13.48 2.04 -9.48
C ASN A 168 12.31 2.58 -10.32
N TRP A 169 12.41 3.84 -10.73
CA TRP A 169 11.38 4.55 -11.47
C TRP A 169 11.50 4.41 -13.01
N ASN A 170 12.70 4.31 -13.60
CA ASN A 170 12.90 4.46 -15.07
C ASN A 170 12.03 3.56 -15.95
N ASP A 171 12.46 2.30 -16.14
CA ASP A 171 11.79 1.38 -17.07
C ASP A 171 10.47 0.84 -16.50
N ASN A 172 10.30 0.98 -15.18
CA ASN A 172 9.15 0.46 -14.47
C ASN A 172 7.92 1.39 -14.50
N ALA A 173 8.04 2.64 -14.95
CA ALA A 173 6.92 3.60 -14.95
C ALA A 173 5.82 3.30 -15.97
N GLN A 174 6.11 2.50 -17.01
CA GLN A 174 5.12 2.14 -18.04
C GLN A 174 4.03 1.21 -17.50
N ILE A 175 4.43 0.23 -16.69
CA ILE A 175 3.53 -0.80 -16.15
C ILE A 175 2.42 -0.18 -15.28
N PRO A 176 2.72 0.71 -14.30
CA PRO A 176 1.70 1.42 -13.53
C PRO A 176 0.72 2.22 -14.39
N MET A 177 1.24 2.93 -15.40
CA MET A 177 0.41 3.72 -16.32
C MET A 177 -0.57 2.83 -17.08
N LEU A 178 -0.09 1.72 -17.64
CA LEU A 178 -0.93 0.78 -18.37
C LEU A 178 -2.01 0.18 -17.47
N TRP A 179 -1.66 -0.26 -16.26
CA TRP A 179 -2.62 -0.84 -15.33
C TRP A 179 -3.70 0.15 -14.90
N ASP A 180 -3.33 1.38 -14.58
CA ASP A 180 -4.31 2.42 -14.26
C ASP A 180 -5.25 2.70 -15.44
N MET A 181 -4.75 2.71 -16.68
CA MET A 181 -5.58 2.81 -17.88
C MET A 181 -6.53 1.63 -18.01
N VAL A 182 -6.04 0.40 -17.80
CA VAL A 182 -6.86 -0.83 -17.85
C VAL A 182 -8.00 -0.78 -16.83
N TYR A 183 -7.71 -0.38 -15.59
CA TYR A 183 -8.72 -0.29 -14.54
C TYR A 183 -9.79 0.77 -14.82
N ARG A 184 -9.41 1.86 -15.49
CA ARG A 184 -10.33 2.94 -15.88
C ARG A 184 -11.05 2.69 -17.20
N ALA A 185 -10.55 1.76 -18.02
CA ALA A 185 -11.12 1.50 -19.33
C ALA A 185 -12.51 0.85 -19.24
N SER A 186 -13.28 1.05 -20.30
CA SER A 186 -14.42 0.21 -20.64
C SER A 186 -14.01 -0.58 -21.88
N PHE A 187 -14.14 -1.91 -21.81
CA PHE A 187 -13.78 -2.79 -22.91
C PHE A 187 -15.05 -3.18 -23.67
N ASP A 188 -15.10 -2.84 -24.95
CA ASP A 188 -16.23 -3.16 -25.81
C ASP A 188 -16.31 -4.66 -26.13
N LYS A 189 -17.49 -5.08 -26.60
CA LYS A 189 -17.73 -6.43 -27.11
C LYS A 189 -16.75 -6.73 -28.25
N GLY A 190 -16.02 -7.86 -28.15
CA GLY A 190 -15.08 -8.31 -29.18
C GLY A 190 -13.60 -8.16 -28.83
N THR A 191 -13.24 -7.41 -27.78
CA THR A 191 -11.83 -7.28 -27.32
C THR A 191 -11.29 -8.54 -26.66
N ASN A 192 -12.16 -9.47 -26.24
CA ASN A 192 -11.84 -10.61 -25.37
C ASN A 192 -11.12 -10.23 -24.06
N ILE A 193 -11.18 -8.95 -23.68
CA ILE A 193 -10.64 -8.43 -22.42
C ILE A 193 -11.79 -8.20 -21.46
N LYS A 194 -11.68 -8.75 -20.25
CA LYS A 194 -12.65 -8.56 -19.18
C LYS A 194 -11.91 -8.16 -17.91
N LEU A 195 -12.41 -7.13 -17.25
CA LEU A 195 -11.97 -6.68 -15.94
C LEU A 195 -13.04 -7.03 -14.91
N GLY A 196 -12.63 -7.72 -13.85
CA GLY A 196 -13.55 -8.30 -12.89
C GLY A 196 -13.99 -9.71 -13.28
N ARG A 197 -14.38 -10.52 -12.29
CA ARG A 197 -15.00 -11.83 -12.48
C ARG A 197 -15.96 -12.15 -11.34
N ASN A 198 -16.74 -13.23 -11.50
CA ASN A 198 -17.71 -13.71 -10.50
C ASN A 198 -18.70 -12.62 -10.03
N GLY A 199 -19.06 -11.68 -10.92
CA GLY A 199 -19.97 -10.57 -10.61
C GLY A 199 -19.32 -9.38 -9.90
N TYR A 200 -18.03 -9.43 -9.59
CA TYR A 200 -17.30 -8.34 -8.94
C TYR A 200 -16.51 -7.52 -9.96
N SER A 201 -16.52 -6.19 -9.78
CA SER A 201 -15.76 -5.23 -10.58
C SER A 201 -15.34 -4.07 -9.70
N VAL A 202 -14.16 -3.50 -9.95
CA VAL A 202 -13.69 -2.29 -9.27
C VAL A 202 -14.64 -1.10 -9.45
N LYS A 203 -15.47 -1.10 -10.50
CA LYS A 203 -16.48 -0.06 -10.78
C LYS A 203 -17.65 -0.07 -9.80
N HIS A 204 -17.85 -1.17 -9.07
CA HIS A 204 -18.93 -1.30 -8.08
C HIS A 204 -18.45 -1.08 -6.64
N LEU A 205 -17.18 -0.69 -6.45
CA LEU A 205 -16.66 -0.27 -5.15
C LEU A 205 -17.07 1.19 -4.88
N LYS A 206 -17.07 1.60 -3.61
CA LYS A 206 -17.30 3.00 -3.23
C LYS A 206 -16.25 3.91 -3.85
N ALA A 207 -15.00 3.47 -3.84
CA ALA A 207 -13.90 4.13 -4.51
C ALA A 207 -12.82 3.11 -4.89
N PHE A 208 -12.16 3.36 -6.02
CA PHE A 208 -10.99 2.61 -6.45
C PHE A 208 -9.88 3.58 -6.85
N THR A 209 -8.66 3.35 -6.36
CA THR A 209 -7.47 4.12 -6.75
C THR A 209 -6.33 3.20 -7.14
N TYR A 210 -5.54 3.61 -8.12
CA TYR A 210 -4.29 2.94 -8.49
C TYR A 210 -3.13 3.93 -8.33
N SER A 211 -2.24 3.63 -7.40
CA SER A 211 -1.12 4.48 -7.00
C SER A 211 0.21 3.85 -7.37
N PHE A 212 1.22 4.68 -7.60
CA PHE A 212 2.60 4.25 -7.77
C PHE A 212 3.47 4.84 -6.66
N VAL A 213 4.26 4.02 -5.99
CA VAL A 213 5.19 4.41 -4.92
C VAL A 213 6.59 3.92 -5.25
N THR A 214 7.51 4.83 -5.53
CA THR A 214 8.88 4.46 -5.92
C THR A 214 9.95 4.89 -4.92
N THR A 215 11.03 4.11 -4.87
CA THR A 215 12.32 4.57 -4.32
C THR A 215 13.17 5.08 -5.48
N PRO A 216 13.32 6.40 -5.65
CA PRO A 216 14.19 6.94 -6.69
C PRO A 216 15.65 6.63 -6.33
N THR A 217 16.20 5.58 -6.93
CA THR A 217 17.56 5.08 -6.66
C THR A 217 18.65 5.78 -7.46
N GLN A 218 18.28 6.77 -8.26
CA GLN A 218 19.15 7.46 -9.18
C GLN A 218 19.87 8.63 -8.50
N LYS A 219 21.08 8.94 -9.00
CA LYS A 219 21.89 10.05 -8.49
C LYS A 219 21.38 11.42 -8.96
N SER A 220 20.81 11.48 -10.17
CA SER A 220 20.22 12.71 -10.73
C SER A 220 18.77 12.87 -10.29
N ALA A 221 18.40 14.10 -9.93
CA ALA A 221 17.02 14.46 -9.66
C ALA A 221 16.16 14.30 -10.93
N PHE A 222 14.95 13.78 -10.76
CA PHE A 222 13.95 13.74 -11.82
C PHE A 222 13.42 15.16 -12.10
N LYS A 223 13.24 15.47 -13.38
CA LYS A 223 12.59 16.71 -13.80
C LYS A 223 11.13 16.42 -14.08
N SER A 224 10.26 17.42 -13.93
CA SER A 224 8.84 17.32 -14.27
C SER A 224 8.58 16.98 -15.76
N THR A 225 9.59 17.19 -16.60
CA THR A 225 9.59 16.84 -18.04
C THR A 225 10.10 15.44 -18.34
N SER A 226 10.66 14.73 -17.36
CA SER A 226 11.18 13.37 -17.57
C SER A 226 10.04 12.40 -17.90
N MET A 227 10.25 11.52 -18.88
CA MET A 227 9.23 10.56 -19.32
C MET A 227 8.68 9.65 -18.20
N PRO A 228 9.49 9.13 -17.26
CA PRO A 228 8.97 8.36 -16.13
C PRO A 228 7.97 9.15 -15.27
N VAL A 229 8.18 10.45 -15.10
CA VAL A 229 7.27 11.36 -14.39
C VAL A 229 5.99 11.55 -15.17
N LYS A 230 6.08 11.85 -16.47
CA LYS A 230 4.90 12.06 -17.34
C LYS A 230 3.99 10.84 -17.38
N ARG A 231 4.55 9.63 -17.33
CA ARG A 231 3.80 8.37 -17.31
C ARG A 231 3.00 8.17 -16.02
N THR A 232 3.53 8.58 -14.88
CA THR A 232 2.91 8.32 -13.56
C THR A 232 2.14 9.52 -13.00
N ASN A 233 2.32 10.73 -13.51
CA ASN A 233 1.70 11.94 -12.96
C ASN A 233 0.15 11.94 -13.00
N ASN A 234 -0.44 11.16 -13.91
CA ASN A 234 -1.89 11.12 -14.13
C ASN A 234 -2.56 9.82 -13.65
N LEU A 235 -1.88 9.02 -12.82
CA LEU A 235 -2.48 7.83 -12.21
C LEU A 235 -3.64 8.24 -11.29
N SER A 236 -4.70 7.43 -11.26
CA SER A 236 -5.92 7.74 -10.48
C SER A 236 -5.64 7.93 -8.98
N GLY A 237 -4.78 7.08 -8.39
CA GLY A 237 -4.31 7.22 -7.01
C GLY A 237 -3.09 8.14 -6.87
N GLY A 238 -2.46 8.54 -7.97
CA GLY A 238 -1.31 9.43 -7.97
C GLY A 238 0.05 8.74 -7.89
N ASN A 239 1.09 9.58 -7.94
CA ASN A 239 2.49 9.19 -7.97
C ASN A 239 3.23 9.69 -6.72
N PHE A 240 3.80 8.75 -5.99
CA PHE A 240 4.45 8.99 -4.71
C PHE A 240 5.87 8.42 -4.66
N TRP A 241 6.65 8.90 -3.70
CA TRP A 241 7.98 8.37 -3.41
C TRP A 241 8.36 8.50 -1.93
N GLY A 242 9.47 7.86 -1.56
CA GLY A 242 10.06 7.96 -0.21
C GLY A 242 10.88 9.22 0.06
N GLN A 243 10.60 10.34 -0.62
CA GLN A 243 11.30 11.62 -0.51
C GLN A 243 10.30 12.75 -0.22
N PRO A 244 10.75 13.94 0.21
CA PRO A 244 9.89 15.11 0.27
C PRO A 244 9.23 15.41 -1.08
N THR A 245 8.03 15.98 -1.04
CA THR A 245 7.28 16.34 -2.24
C THR A 245 8.07 17.27 -3.13
N SER A 246 8.12 16.94 -4.43
CA SER A 246 8.70 17.79 -5.46
C SER A 246 7.65 18.11 -6.50
N SER A 247 7.32 19.40 -6.60
CA SER A 247 6.24 19.89 -7.45
C SER A 247 6.45 19.47 -8.91
N GLY A 248 5.39 18.90 -9.51
CA GLY A 248 5.41 18.38 -10.87
C GLY A 248 6.23 17.10 -11.08
N VAL A 249 6.75 16.49 -10.01
CA VAL A 249 7.53 15.24 -10.07
C VAL A 249 6.82 14.11 -9.34
N ALA A 250 6.74 14.17 -8.01
CA ALA A 250 6.07 13.17 -7.18
C ALA A 250 5.77 13.76 -5.80
N LEU A 251 4.71 13.24 -5.18
CA LEU A 251 4.36 13.56 -3.80
C LEU A 251 5.13 12.65 -2.84
N SER A 252 5.37 13.11 -1.61
CA SER A 252 5.77 12.22 -0.54
C SER A 252 4.69 11.18 -0.30
N VAL A 253 5.09 9.94 -0.03
CA VAL A 253 4.14 8.88 0.33
C VAL A 253 3.34 9.23 1.59
N SER A 254 3.77 10.19 2.42
CA SER A 254 2.92 10.68 3.53
C SER A 254 1.62 11.32 3.05
N GLU A 255 1.59 11.90 1.85
CA GLU A 255 0.39 12.55 1.32
C GLU A 255 -0.66 11.55 0.81
N ILE A 256 -0.31 10.26 0.68
CA ILE A 256 -1.25 9.23 0.21
C ILE A 256 -2.46 9.10 1.14
N PHE A 257 -2.29 9.34 2.44
CA PHE A 257 -3.37 9.22 3.41
C PHE A 257 -4.44 10.25 3.17
N VAL A 258 -4.08 11.53 3.00
CA VAL A 258 -5.06 12.58 2.72
C VAL A 258 -5.66 12.42 1.33
N ARG A 259 -4.83 12.07 0.33
CA ARG A 259 -5.26 11.98 -1.07
C ARG A 259 -6.20 10.81 -1.34
N ASN A 260 -5.87 9.62 -0.82
CA ASN A 260 -6.52 8.37 -1.23
C ASN A 260 -7.27 7.66 -0.10
N PHE A 261 -6.87 7.88 1.16
CA PHE A 261 -7.36 7.11 2.31
C PHE A 261 -7.91 7.99 3.43
N GLY A 262 -8.29 9.24 3.14
CA GLY A 262 -8.71 10.21 4.15
C GLY A 262 -9.98 9.76 4.87
N SER A 263 -10.84 9.05 4.15
CA SER A 263 -12.06 8.41 4.65
C SER A 263 -11.82 7.32 5.70
N ALA A 264 -10.59 6.82 5.87
CA ALA A 264 -10.26 5.84 6.90
C ALA A 264 -10.19 6.44 8.30
N PHE A 265 -9.95 7.75 8.39
CA PHE A 265 -9.71 8.49 9.62
C PHE A 265 -10.99 9.20 10.08
N ASP A 266 -11.25 9.19 11.38
CA ASP A 266 -12.37 9.93 12.00
C ASP A 266 -11.97 11.35 12.43
N SER A 267 -10.69 11.71 12.28
CA SER A 267 -10.10 13.03 12.50
C SER A 267 -8.98 13.27 11.49
N ASP A 268 -8.27 14.39 11.56
CA ASP A 268 -7.05 14.56 10.75
C ASP A 268 -6.01 13.47 11.07
N VAL A 269 -5.12 13.22 10.11
CA VAL A 269 -4.18 12.08 10.14
C VAL A 269 -3.25 12.14 11.36
N VAL A 270 -2.75 13.32 11.73
CA VAL A 270 -1.81 13.46 12.84
C VAL A 270 -2.52 13.20 14.16
N THR A 271 -3.70 13.81 14.38
CA THR A 271 -4.53 13.55 15.56
C THR A 271 -4.91 12.06 15.69
N SER A 272 -5.18 11.38 14.57
CA SER A 272 -5.46 9.94 14.59
C SER A 272 -4.24 9.11 15.01
N ILE A 273 -3.03 9.46 14.57
CA ILE A 273 -1.79 8.82 15.03
C ILE A 273 -1.60 9.06 16.53
N GLU A 274 -1.79 10.29 17.02
CA GLU A 274 -1.69 10.62 18.46
C GLU A 274 -2.61 9.75 19.30
N LYS A 275 -3.88 9.64 18.90
CA LYS A 275 -4.86 8.76 19.56
C LYS A 275 -4.37 7.31 19.58
N ALA A 276 -3.89 6.80 18.44
CA ALA A 276 -3.40 5.43 18.33
C ALA A 276 -2.17 5.16 19.22
N ILE A 277 -1.27 6.13 19.39
CA ILE A 277 -0.14 6.05 20.32
C ILE A 277 -0.65 5.99 21.77
N VAL A 278 -1.51 6.93 22.18
CA VAL A 278 -2.01 7.03 23.55
C VAL A 278 -2.74 5.77 23.99
N VAL A 279 -3.61 5.23 23.13
CA VAL A 279 -4.37 4.01 23.43
C VAL A 279 -3.61 2.72 23.10
N LYS A 280 -2.33 2.82 22.66
CA LYS A 280 -1.48 1.70 22.27
C LYS A 280 -2.16 0.75 21.28
N ASN A 281 -2.72 1.30 20.22
CA ASN A 281 -3.48 0.53 19.23
C ASN A 281 -2.61 0.11 18.03
N GLY A 282 -2.96 -1.01 17.40
CA GLY A 282 -2.26 -1.52 16.22
C GLY A 282 -0.76 -1.68 16.42
N LEU A 283 0.03 -1.03 15.56
CA LEU A 283 1.49 -1.14 15.62
C LEU A 283 2.11 -0.40 16.83
N PHE A 284 1.32 0.37 17.58
CA PHE A 284 1.75 1.04 18.81
C PHE A 284 1.53 0.19 20.08
N ALA A 285 0.94 -1.00 19.97
CA ALA A 285 0.63 -1.88 21.11
C ALA A 285 1.84 -2.36 21.94
N GLY A 286 3.07 -2.14 21.44
CA GLY A 286 4.32 -2.42 22.14
C GLY A 286 5.28 -1.23 22.24
N VAL A 287 4.80 -0.01 21.95
CA VAL A 287 5.58 1.22 22.07
C VAL A 287 5.35 1.82 23.45
N GLY A 288 6.42 1.97 24.22
CA GLY A 288 6.43 2.60 25.54
C GLY A 288 7.86 3.05 25.89
N PRO A 289 8.03 3.95 26.88
CA PRO A 289 9.35 4.29 27.40
C PRO A 289 10.11 3.06 27.91
#